data_AF-A0A833GFP4-F1
#
_entry.id   AF-A0A833GFP4-F1
#
_cell.length_a   1.000
_cell.length_b   1.000
_cell.length_c   1.000
_cell.angle_alpha   90.00
_cell.angle_beta   90.00
_cell.angle_gamma   90.00
#
_symmetry.space_group_name_H-M   'P 1'
#
loop_
_entity.id
_entity.type
_entity.pdbx_description
1 polymer ?
#
loop_
_entity_poly.entity_id
_entity_poly.type
_entity_poly.pdbx_seq_one_letter_code
_entity_poly.pdbx_strand_id
1 'polypeptide(L)'
;MTAVGWLEIIIVLALVVGCAFPLGTFMATVFEGHRTFLTPIVGPLERGFYRLSGVNPEEEQDWLKYTLSMLVFAGGCFLALYL
;
A
#
# COMPACT_ATOMS: atom_id res chain seq x y z
N MET A 1 9.26 -21.24 30.01
CA MET A 1 9.85 -20.51 28.86
C MET A 1 11.06 -21.29 28.39
N THR A 2 11.03 -21.87 27.19
CA THR A 2 12.14 -22.70 26.67
C THR A 2 13.12 -21.82 25.88
N ALA A 3 14.40 -22.19 25.86
CA ALA A 3 15.42 -21.47 25.10
C ALA A 3 15.13 -21.46 23.58
N VAL A 4 14.52 -22.54 23.07
CA VAL A 4 14.10 -22.67 21.67
C VAL A 4 13.01 -21.65 21.31
N GLY A 5 11.99 -21.48 22.17
CA GLY A 5 10.93 -20.51 21.90
C GLY A 5 11.43 -19.06 21.87
N TRP A 6 12.39 -18.72 22.72
CA TRP A 6 13.06 -17.41 22.66
C TRP A 6 13.84 -17.22 21.36
N LEU A 7 14.55 -18.24 20.90
CA LEU A 7 15.31 -18.19 19.65
C LEU A 7 14.38 -18.00 18.44
N GLU A 8 13.25 -18.70 18.38
CA GLU A 8 12.24 -18.54 17.33
C GLU A 8 11.70 -17.10 17.28
N ILE A 9 11.34 -16.53 18.43
CA ILE A 9 10.86 -15.14 18.51
C ILE A 9 11.91 -14.17 17.97
N ILE A 10 13.17 -14.32 18.38
CA ILE A 10 14.27 -13.45 17.93
C ILE A 10 14.46 -13.55 16.42
N ILE A 11 14.48 -14.77 15.87
CA ILE A 11 14.65 -15.00 14.43
C ILE A 11 13.49 -14.37 13.65
N VAL A 12 12.24 -14.60 14.07
CA VAL A 12 11.07 -14.04 13.41
C VAL A 12 11.10 -12.51 13.45
N LEU A 13 11.38 -11.91 14.61
CA LEU A 13 11.48 -10.45 14.72
C LEU A 13 12.61 -9.88 13.87
N ALA A 14 13.77 -10.53 13.85
CA ALA A 14 14.89 -10.10 13.03
C ALA A 14 14.56 -10.15 11.54
N LEU A 15 13.90 -11.21 11.07
CA LEU A 15 13.44 -11.32 9.69
C LEU A 15 12.37 -10.27 9.35
N VAL A 16 11.39 -10.06 10.23
CA VAL A 16 10.35 -9.06 10.04
C VAL A 16 10.96 -7.67 9.92
N VAL A 17 11.85 -7.28 10.83
CA VAL A 17 12.52 -5.97 10.77
C VAL A 17 13.42 -5.87 9.54
N GLY A 18 14.15 -6.93 9.21
CA GLY A 18 15.00 -7.01 8.03
C GLY A 18 14.23 -6.84 6.72
N CYS A 19 12.98 -7.30 6.65
CA CYS A 19 12.10 -7.08 5.50
C CYS A 19 11.36 -5.74 5.57
N ALA A 20 10.91 -5.33 6.75
CA ALA A 20 10.14 -4.10 6.95
C ALA A 20 10.97 -2.84 6.62
N PHE A 21 12.28 -2.85 6.90
CA PHE A 21 13.15 -1.72 6.60
C PHE A 21 13.23 -1.38 5.09
N PRO A 22 13.65 -2.30 4.20
CA PRO A 22 13.69 -2.02 2.75
C PRO A 22 12.30 -1.80 2.14
N LEU A 23 11.27 -2.49 2.63
CA LEU A 23 9.90 -2.27 2.17
C LEU A 23 9.38 -0.89 2.59
N GLY A 24 9.64 -0.47 3.82
CA GLY A 24 9.22 0.83 4.35
C GLY A 24 9.89 1.99 3.63
N THR A 25 11.19 1.90 3.34
CA THR A 25 11.90 2.94 2.56
C THR A 25 11.39 3.01 1.12
N PHE A 26 11.08 1.86 0.51
CA PHE A 26 10.43 1.81 -0.80
C PHE A 26 9.05 2.47 -0.77
N MET A 27 8.20 2.13 0.22
CA MET A 27 6.87 2.73 0.38
C MET A 27 6.92 4.24 0.59
N ALA A 28 7.86 4.73 1.42
CA ALA A 28 8.05 6.17 1.61
C ALA A 28 8.39 6.87 0.28
N THR A 29 9.29 6.28 -0.51
CA THR A 29 9.69 6.82 -1.83
C THR A 29 8.49 6.87 -2.78
N VAL A 30 7.64 5.83 -2.80
CA VAL A 30 6.42 5.79 -3.61
C VAL A 30 5.41 6.85 -3.17
N PHE A 31 5.15 6.97 -1.86
CA PHE A 31 4.16 7.91 -1.33
C PHE A 31 4.57 9.37 -1.46
N GLU A 32 5.86 9.67 -1.49
CA GLU A 32 6.37 11.01 -1.81
C GLU A 32 6.30 11.34 -3.32
N GLY A 33 5.91 10.39 -4.17
CA GLY A 33 5.84 10.58 -5.62
C GLY A 33 7.19 10.53 -6.33
N HIS A 34 8.25 10.07 -5.64
CA HIS A 34 9.58 9.90 -6.25
C HIS A 34 9.59 8.72 -7.24
N ARG A 35 10.46 8.80 -8.25
CA ARG A 35 10.64 7.70 -9.20
C ARG A 35 11.34 6.53 -8.52
N THR A 36 10.71 5.36 -8.52
CA THR A 36 11.29 4.10 -8.08
C THR A 36 11.83 3.29 -9.26
N PHE A 37 12.57 2.22 -8.96
CA PHE A 37 13.03 1.25 -9.97
C PHE A 37 11.88 0.65 -10.80
N LEU A 38 10.67 0.56 -10.22
CA LEU A 38 9.49 0.02 -10.89
C LEU A 38 8.72 1.07 -11.71
N THR A 39 8.99 2.35 -11.51
CA THR A 39 8.29 3.45 -12.22
C THR A 39 8.32 3.36 -13.76
N PRO A 40 9.39 2.89 -14.44
CA PRO A 40 9.38 2.77 -15.89
C PRO A 40 8.33 1.79 -16.43
N ILE A 41 8.01 0.75 -15.65
CA ILE A 41 7.06 -0.30 -16.04
C ILE A 41 5.66 0.00 -15.48
N VAL A 42 5.59 0.36 -14.20
CA VAL A 42 4.33 0.55 -13.47
C VAL A 42 3.73 1.93 -13.74
N GLY A 43 4.55 2.97 -13.94
CA GLY A 43 4.06 4.34 -14.15
C GLY A 43 3.17 4.51 -15.40
N PRO A 44 3.46 3.91 -16.57
CA PRO A 44 2.54 3.89 -17.70
C PRO A 44 1.22 3.17 -17.40
N LEU A 45 1.26 2.04 -16.69
CA LEU A 45 0.06 1.30 -16.29
C LEU A 45 -0.80 2.12 -15.34
N GLU A 46 -0.18 2.74 -14.34
CA GLU A 46 -0.84 3.59 -13.36
C GLU A 46 -1.59 4.75 -14.03
N ARG A 47 -0.94 5.46 -14.96
CA ARG A 47 -1.58 6.51 -15.78
C ARG A 47 -2.74 5.98 -16.62
N GLY A 48 -2.63 4.74 -17.12
CA GLY A 48 -3.70 4.05 -17.82
C GLY A 48 -4.92 3.85 -16.93
N PHE A 49 -4.72 3.32 -15.73
CA PHE A 49 -5.79 3.14 -14.74
C PHE A 49 -6.42 4.45 -14.30
N TYR A 50 -5.62 5.49 -14.00
CA TYR A 50 -6.16 6.81 -13.65
C TYR A 50 -7.04 7.37 -14.77
N ARG A 51 -6.59 7.26 -16.03
CA ARG A 51 -7.36 7.74 -17.18
C ARG A 51 -8.66 6.95 -17.40
N LEU A 52 -8.63 5.63 -17.22
CA LEU A 52 -9.82 4.78 -17.36
C LEU A 52 -10.84 5.05 -16.24
N SER A 53 -10.36 5.31 -15.03
CA SER A 53 -11.19 5.63 -13.87
C SER A 53 -11.61 7.10 -13.79
N GLY A 54 -11.10 7.96 -14.68
CA GLY A 54 -11.35 9.41 -14.65
C GLY A 54 -10.76 10.12 -13.41
N VAL A 55 -9.73 9.53 -12.79
CA VAL A 55 -9.10 10.04 -11.57
C VAL A 55 -7.96 11.00 -11.95
N ASN A 56 -7.93 12.17 -11.33
CA ASN A 56 -6.78 13.07 -11.40
C ASN A 56 -5.84 12.80 -10.22
N PRO A 57 -4.65 12.24 -10.43
CA PRO A 57 -3.70 11.95 -9.35
C PRO A 57 -3.09 13.22 -8.71
N GLU A 58 -3.20 14.38 -9.36
CA GLU A 58 -2.71 15.66 -8.81
C GLU A 58 -3.74 16.34 -7.89
N GLU A 59 -4.98 15.83 -7.82
CA GLU A 59 -6.01 16.39 -6.95
C GLU A 59 -5.93 15.80 -5.54
N GLU A 60 -5.60 16.62 -4.56
CA GLU A 60 -5.63 16.22 -3.15
C GLU A 60 -7.07 16.04 -2.65
N GLN A 61 -7.29 14.98 -1.87
CA GLN A 61 -8.57 14.73 -1.21
C GLN A 61 -8.55 15.31 0.21
N ASP A 62 -9.56 16.12 0.54
CA ASP A 62 -9.84 16.50 1.92
C ASP A 62 -10.24 15.27 2.76
N TRP A 63 -10.02 15.30 4.07
CA TRP A 63 -10.21 14.17 4.99
C TRP A 63 -11.62 13.54 4.87
N LEU A 64 -12.65 14.38 4.69
CA LEU A 64 -14.03 13.92 4.55
C LEU A 64 -14.24 13.18 3.23
N LYS A 65 -13.73 13.73 2.11
CA LYS A 65 -13.79 13.09 0.79
C LYS A 65 -13.05 11.75 0.80
N TYR A 66 -11.87 11.70 1.42
CA TYR A 66 -11.08 10.48 1.54
C TYR A 66 -11.82 9.40 2.34
N THR A 67 -12.34 9.77 3.52
CA THR A 67 -13.08 8.84 4.39
C THR A 67 -14.31 8.28 3.70
N LEU A 68 -15.09 9.14 3.03
CA LEU A 68 -16.27 8.71 2.30
C LEU A 68 -15.91 7.78 1.12
N SER A 69 -14.86 8.13 0.37
CA SER A 69 -14.36 7.29 -0.74
C SER A 69 -13.96 5.90 -0.25
N MET A 70 -13.23 5.84 0.86
CA MET A 70 -12.81 4.57 1.49
C MET A 70 -14.02 3.74 1.95
N LEU A 71 -15.01 4.36 2.58
CA LEU A 71 -16.22 3.67 3.05
C LEU A 71 -17.08 3.14 1.90
N VAL A 72 -17.30 3.94 0.85
CA VAL A 72 -18.05 3.53 -0.34
C VAL A 72 -17.34 2.39 -1.06
N PHE A 73 -16.02 2.47 -1.20
CA PHE A 73 -15.22 1.40 -1.80
C PHE A 73 -15.31 0.10 -0.98
N ALA A 74 -15.06 0.16 0.32
CA ALA A 74 -15.12 -1.01 1.20
C ALA A 74 -16.51 -1.63 1.25
N GLY A 75 -17.56 -0.80 1.36
CA GLY A 75 -18.95 -1.24 1.31
C GLY A 75 -19.32 -1.86 -0.04
N GLY A 76 -18.86 -1.28 -1.15
CA GLY A 76 -19.04 -1.82 -2.49
C GLY A 76 -18.36 -3.18 -2.66
N CYS A 77 -17.11 -3.33 -2.20
CA CYS A 77 -16.41 -4.63 -2.19
C CYS A 77 -17.14 -5.67 -1.34
N PHE A 78 -17.65 -5.27 -0.17
CA PHE A 78 -18.44 -6.16 0.68
C PHE A 78 -19.70 -6.64 -0.05
N LEU A 79 -20.47 -5.72 -0.64
CA LEU A 79 -21.67 -6.08 -1.40
C LEU A 79 -21.35 -6.97 -2.59
N ALA A 80 -20.30 -6.66 -3.36
CA ALA A 80 -19.88 -7.45 -4.51
C ALA A 80 -19.39 -8.87 -4.14
N LEU A 81 -18.88 -9.06 -2.92
CA LEU A 81 -18.42 -10.37 -2.45
C LEU A 81 -19.55 -11.24 -1.91
N TYR A 82 -20.56 -10.63 -1.26
CA TYR A 82 -21.60 -11.37 -0.52
C TYR A 82 -22.97 -11.41 -1.21
N LEU A 83 -23.22 -10.57 -2.21
CA LEU A 83 -24.42 -10.61 -3.04
C LEU A 83 -24.16 -11.37 -4.34
#